data_AF-A0A377M7R1-F1
#
_entry.id   AF-A0A377M7R1-F1
#
_cell.length_a   1.000
_cell.length_b   1.000
_cell.length_c   1.000
_cell.angle_alpha   90.00
_cell.angle_beta   90.00
_cell.angle_gamma   90.00
#
_symmetry.space_group_name_H-M   'P 1'
#
loop_
_entity.id
_entity.type
_entity.pdbx_description
1 polymer ?
#
loop_
_entity_poly.entity_id
_entity_poly.type
_entity_poly.pdbx_seq_one_letter_code
_entity_poly.pdbx_strand_id
1 'polypeptide(L)' 'MKDTRELLDNVQYAPARGRFKVYLIDEVHMLSRHSFNALLKTLEEPPAHVKFLLATTDPQKLPVTILSRLFAVPSEGAGR' A
#
# COMPACT_ATOMS: atom_id res chain seq x y z
N MET A 1 -11.56 7.74 -11.82
CA MET A 1 -10.57 7.15 -10.89
C MET A 1 -10.15 8.22 -9.90
N LYS A 2 -10.93 8.44 -8.83
CA LYS A 2 -10.69 9.46 -7.79
C LYS A 2 -10.42 8.82 -6.42
N ASP A 3 -10.44 7.49 -6.34
CA ASP A 3 -10.66 6.76 -5.09
C ASP A 3 -9.40 6.56 -4.24
N THR A 4 -8.22 6.36 -4.86
CA THR A 4 -7.00 6.10 -4.08
C THR A 4 -6.52 7.33 -3.31
N ARG A 5 -6.76 8.53 -3.85
CA ARG A 5 -6.31 9.77 -3.20
C ARG A 5 -7.16 10.10 -1.97
N GLU A 6 -8.47 9.93 -2.05
CA GLU A 6 -9.37 10.10 -0.89
C GLU A 6 -9.14 9.01 0.18
N LEU A 7 -8.81 7.78 -0.22
CA LEU A 7 -8.41 6.72 0.71
C LEU A 7 -7.14 7.07 1.50
N LEU A 8 -6.15 7.64 0.80
CA LEU A 8 -4.87 8.08 1.39
C LEU A 8 -5.04 9.36 2.22
N ASP A 9 -5.93 10.27 1.86
CA ASP A 9 -6.23 11.45 2.69
C ASP A 9 -6.82 11.02 4.05
N ASN A 10 -7.60 9.94 4.04
CA ASN A 10 -8.18 9.36 5.24
C ASN A 10 -7.19 8.55 6.12
N VAL A 11 -5.94 8.34 5.68
CA VAL A 11 -4.91 7.61 6.44
C VAL A 11 -4.50 8.37 7.70
N GLN A 12 -4.55 9.70 7.68
CA GLN A 12 -4.11 10.54 8.79
C GLN A 12 -5.05 10.45 10.01
N TYR A 13 -6.30 10.04 9.81
CA TYR A 13 -7.26 9.90 10.90
C TYR A 13 -7.03 8.62 11.71
N ALA A 14 -7.14 8.74 13.03
CA ALA A 14 -7.07 7.61 13.95
C ALA A 14 -8.14 6.55 13.61
N PRO A 15 -7.86 5.25 13.83
CA PRO A 15 -8.82 4.19 13.56
C PRO A 15 -10.10 4.38 14.39
N ALA A 16 -11.26 4.22 13.76
CA ALA A 16 -12.55 4.32 14.46
C ALA A 16 -12.75 3.20 15.50
N ARG A 17 -12.11 2.04 15.31
CA ARG A 17 -12.00 0.91 16.24
C ARG A 17 -10.70 0.14 15.99
N GLY A 18 -10.04 -0.32 17.05
CA GLY A 18 -8.82 -1.16 16.99
C GLY A 18 -7.50 -0.40 17.16
N ARG A 19 -6.38 -1.15 17.28
CA ARG A 19 -5.02 -0.58 17.44
C ARG A 19 -4.42 -0.07 16.13
N PHE A 20 -4.81 -0.64 14.99
CA PHE A 20 -4.25 -0.32 13.68
C PHE A 20 -5.34 -0.25 12.60
N LYS A 21 -5.19 0.69 11.67
CA LYS A 21 -5.96 0.81 10.43
C LYS A 21 -5.15 0.16 9.31
N VAL A 22 -5.65 -0.96 8.78
CA VAL A 22 -4.97 -1.74 7.75
C VAL A 22 -5.56 -1.41 6.39
N TYR A 23 -4.72 -1.03 5.43
CA TYR A 23 -5.09 -0.81 4.04
C TYR A 23 -4.57 -1.97 3.19
N LEU A 24 -5.47 -2.74 2.61
CA LEU A 24 -5.14 -3.76 1.62
C LEU A 24 -5.30 -3.16 0.22
N ILE A 25 -4.23 -3.18 -0.57
CA ILE A 25 -4.26 -2.77 -1.98
C ILE A 25 -3.90 -3.98 -2.81
N ASP A 26 -4.89 -4.51 -3.51
CA ASP A 26 -4.70 -5.60 -4.45
C ASP A 26 -4.29 -5.05 -5.82
N GLU A 27 -3.52 -5.86 -6.55
CA GLU A 27 -2.90 -5.52 -7.83
C GLU A 27 -2.29 -4.12 -7.86
N VAL A 28 -1.43 -3.82 -6.89
CA VAL A 28 -0.86 -2.48 -6.71
C VAL A 28 -0.11 -1.96 -7.96
N HIS A 29 0.35 -2.84 -8.83
CA HIS A 29 0.97 -2.49 -10.11
C HIS A 29 0.02 -1.80 -11.10
N MET A 30 -1.30 -1.93 -10.90
CA MET A 30 -2.34 -1.27 -11.70
C MET A 30 -2.59 0.18 -11.27
N LEU A 31 -2.01 0.64 -10.16
CA LEU A 31 -2.16 2.01 -9.71
C LEU A 31 -1.54 3.00 -10.69
N SER A 32 -2.23 4.13 -10.88
CA SER A 32 -1.68 5.25 -11.64
C SER A 32 -0.40 5.78 -10.95
N ARG A 33 0.54 6.33 -11.75
CA ARG A 33 1.77 6.97 -11.22
C ARG A 33 1.48 8.00 -10.12
N HIS A 34 0.37 8.73 -10.26
CA HIS A 34 -0.05 9.73 -9.29
C HIS A 34 -0.43 9.10 -7.94
N SER A 35 -1.24 8.04 -7.94
CA SER A 35 -1.60 7.29 -6.74
C SER A 35 -0.36 6.65 -6.08
N PHE A 36 0.57 6.18 -6.90
CA PHE A 36 1.84 5.61 -6.45
C PHE A 36 2.70 6.60 -5.68
N ASN A 37 2.84 7.83 -6.20
CA ASN A 37 3.57 8.90 -5.53
C ASN A 37 2.92 9.31 -4.19
N ALA A 38 1.59 9.27 -4.10
CA ALA A 38 0.90 9.54 -2.85
C ALA A 38 1.12 8.42 -1.80
N LEU A 39 1.11 7.15 -2.25
CA LEU A 39 1.46 6.02 -1.41
C LEU A 39 2.92 6.15 -0.90
N LEU A 40 3.86 6.50 -1.77
CA LEU A 40 5.27 6.72 -1.41
C LEU A 40 5.44 7.77 -0.31
N LYS A 41 4.76 8.92 -0.41
CA LYS A 41 4.77 9.94 0.65
C LYS A 41 4.26 9.42 1.98
N THR A 42 3.24 8.56 1.92
CA THR A 42 2.67 7.95 3.12
C THR A 42 3.58 6.86 3.71
N LEU A 43 4.33 6.15 2.86
CA LEU A 43 5.33 5.17 3.29
C LEU A 43 6.63 5.82 3.80
N GLU A 44 6.93 7.06 3.37
CA GLU A 44 8.04 7.87 3.88
C GLU A 44 7.82 8.29 5.33
N GLU A 45 6.62 8.75 5.66
CA GLU A 45 6.22 9.13 7.02
C GLU A 45 4.94 8.38 7.42
N PRO A 46 5.03 7.07 7.71
CA PRO A 46 3.85 6.27 8.00
C PRO A 46 3.29 6.64 9.38
N PRO A 47 1.98 6.93 9.50
CA PRO A 47 1.35 7.08 10.79
C PRO A 47 1.48 5.78 11.60
N ALA A 48 1.79 5.89 12.89
CA ALA A 48 2.05 4.73 13.75
C ALA A 48 0.89 3.73 13.82
N HIS A 49 -0.34 4.22 13.62
CA HIS A 49 -1.57 3.42 13.62
C HIS A 49 -1.94 2.86 12.25
N VAL A 50 -1.16 3.09 11.19
CA VAL A 50 -1.51 2.64 9.83
C VAL A 50 -0.55 1.58 9.32
N LYS A 51 -1.11 0.53 8.70
CA LYS A 51 -0.36 -0.54 8.06
C LYS A 51 -0.87 -0.72 6.62
N PHE A 52 0.05 -0.85 5.68
CA PHE A 52 -0.27 -1.14 4.28
C PHE A 52 0.11 -2.58 3.95
N LEU A 53 -0.84 -3.32 3.39
CA LEU A 53 -0.61 -4.61 2.75
C LEU A 53 -0.82 -4.42 1.26
N LEU A 54 0.24 -4.65 0.48
CA LEU A 54 0.20 -4.56 -0.97
C LEU A 54 0.29 -5.97 -1.55
N ALA A 55 -0.64 -6.33 -2.40
CA ALA A 55 -0.60 -7.55 -3.19
C ALA A 55 -0.38 -7.18 -4.66
N THR A 56 0.47 -7.96 -5.33
CA THR A 56 0.71 -7.84 -6.77
C THR A 56 1.04 -9.21 -7.32
N THR A 57 0.49 -9.53 -8.49
CA THR A 57 0.91 -10.71 -9.26
C THR A 57 2.21 -10.46 -10.04
N ASP A 58 2.57 -9.19 -10.27
CA ASP A 58 3.75 -8.78 -11.01
C ASP A 58 4.57 -7.74 -10.21
N PRO A 59 5.52 -8.17 -9.36
CA PRO A 59 6.36 -7.27 -8.59
C PRO A 59 7.38 -6.52 -9.46
N GLN A 60 7.72 -7.02 -10.66
CA GLN A 60 8.69 -6.38 -11.55
C GLN A 60 8.16 -5.09 -12.18
N LYS A 61 6.83 -4.99 -12.33
CA LYS A 61 6.17 -3.75 -12.74
C LYS A 61 6.17 -2.66 -11.68
N LEU A 62 6.54 -2.97 -10.43
CA LEU A 62 6.61 -1.96 -9.37
C LEU A 62 7.94 -1.19 -9.44
N PRO A 63 7.91 0.13 -9.20
CA PRO A 63 9.10 0.93 -8.96
C PRO A 63 9.97 0.35 -7.84
N VAL A 64 11.27 0.23 -8.10
CA VAL A 64 12.26 -0.23 -7.12
C VAL A 64 12.26 0.58 -5.82
N THR A 65 11.85 1.86 -5.89
CA THR A 65 11.74 2.75 -4.72
C THR A 65 10.72 2.26 -3.69
N ILE A 66 9.65 1.59 -4.14
CA ILE A 66 8.67 0.96 -3.24
C ILE A 66 9.19 -0.40 -2.77
N LEU A 67 9.71 -1.21 -3.67
CA LEU A 67 10.23 -2.54 -3.33
C LEU A 67 11.32 -2.46 -2.25
N SER A 68 12.15 -1.42 -2.28
CA SER A 68 13.20 -1.18 -1.28
C SER A 68 12.65 -0.81 0.11
N ARG A 69 11.44 -0.23 0.18
CA ARG A 69 10.82 0.23 1.44
C ARG A 69 9.85 -0.78 2.04
N LEU A 70 9.54 -1.85 1.31
CA LEU A 70 8.59 -2.87 1.75
C LEU A 70 9.30 -4.16 2.09
N PHE A 71 8.76 -4.84 3.10
CA PHE A 71 9.14 -6.22 3.37
C PHE A 71 8.32 -7.13 2.44
N ALA A 72 8.94 -7.54 1.33
CA ALA A 72 8.33 -8.47 0.39
C ALA A 72 8.29 -9.87 1.01
N VAL A 73 7.09 -10.37 1.28
CA VAL A 73 6.87 -11.76 1.68
C VAL A 73 6.45 -12.54 0.44
N PRO A 74 7.24 -13.51 -0.04
CA PRO A 74 6.79 -14.39 -1.12
C PRO A 74 5.60 -15.20 -0.59
N SER A 75 4.46 -15.14 -1.30
CA SER A 75 3.34 -16.01 -1.00
C SER A 75 3.62 -17.40 -1.57
N GLU A 76 4.31 -18.25 -0.81
CA GLU A 76 4.34 -19.69 -1.08
C GLU A 76 2.95 -20.27 -0.79
N GLY A 77 2.01 -20.16 -1.73
CA GLY A 77 0.62 -20.56 -1.44
C GLY A 77 -0.43 -20.44 -2.54
N ALA A 78 -0.07 -20.28 -3.82
CA ALA A 78 -1.05 -20.29 -4.93
C ALA A 78 -0.80 -21.44 -5.91
N GLY A 79 -0.33 -22.57 -5.40
CA GLY A 79 -0.07 -23.79 -6.17
C GLY A 79 -0.62 -25.02 -5.47
N ARG A 80 -1.95 -25.11 -5.34
CA ARG A 80 -2.70 -26.36 -5.22
C ARG A 80 -4.08 -26.19 -5.83
#